data_AF-A0AAD4J269-F1
#
_entry.id   AF-A0AAD4J269-F1
#
_cell.length_a   1.000
_cell.length_b   1.000
_cell.length_c   1.000
_cell.angle_alpha   90.00
_cell.angle_beta   90.00
_cell.angle_gamma   90.00
#
_symmetry.space_group_name_H-M   'P 1'
#
loop_
_entity.id
_entity.type
_entity.pdbx_description
1 polymer ?
#
loop_
_entity_poly.entity_id
_entity_poly.type
_entity_poly.pdbx_seq_one_letter_code
_entity_poly.pdbx_strand_id
1 'polypeptide(L)'
;MQSDDEAKILLGFSPNSLPTPSQVKSAYRRKVWETHPDRFPPHLKAEAESNFKLISEAYSFLNSPGGSRSKRAPTASYSRVVVRTGVGSPNGGGMRVGASAPFLFIICGALGLAGSTAYRAYGRQKEAHPSFNPFLP
;
A
#
# COMPACT_ATOMS: atom_id res chain seq x y z
N MET A 1 28.65 0.91 10.71
CA MET A 1 28.79 -0.53 10.97
C MET A 1 27.72 -0.91 11.96
N GLN A 2 27.67 -0.34 13.16
CA GLN A 2 26.56 -0.64 14.08
C GLN A 2 25.16 -0.29 13.52
N SER A 3 24.97 0.85 12.87
CA SER A 3 23.65 1.27 12.38
C SER A 3 23.15 0.54 11.12
N ASP A 4 24.05 0.13 10.22
CA ASP A 4 23.67 -0.67 9.05
C ASP A 4 23.31 -2.10 9.42
N ASP A 5 24.03 -2.68 10.39
CA ASP A 5 23.74 -4.00 10.90
C ASP A 5 22.43 -4.03 11.69
N GLU A 6 22.15 -2.99 12.49
CA GLU A 6 20.88 -2.82 13.19
C GLU A 6 19.69 -2.72 12.21
N ALA A 7 19.81 -1.91 11.15
CA ALA A 7 18.77 -1.80 10.13
C ALA A 7 18.50 -3.13 9.41
N LYS A 8 19.54 -3.93 9.15
CA LYS A 8 19.41 -5.30 8.61
C LYS A 8 18.66 -6.20 9.59
N ILE A 9 19.03 -6.19 10.87
CA ILE A 9 18.41 -7.00 11.93
C ILE A 9 16.92 -6.67 12.07
N LEU A 10 16.55 -5.39 12.06
CA LEU A 10 15.15 -4.94 12.16
C LEU A 10 14.26 -5.48 11.01
N LEU A 11 14.82 -5.60 9.81
CA LEU A 11 14.13 -6.19 8.66
C LEU A 11 14.23 -7.73 8.61
N GLY A 12 14.96 -8.34 9.54
CA GLY A 12 15.12 -9.80 9.64
C GLY A 12 16.26 -10.37 8.79
N PHE A 13 17.25 -9.55 8.46
CA PHE A 13 18.48 -9.99 7.77
C PHE A 13 19.62 -10.20 8.77
N SER A 14 20.58 -11.05 8.38
CA SER A 14 21.83 -11.21 9.14
C SER A 14 22.70 -9.94 9.00
N PRO A 15 23.39 -9.49 10.05
CA PRO A 15 24.24 -8.29 10.00
C PRO A 15 25.31 -8.37 8.90
N ASN A 16 25.88 -9.55 8.69
CA ASN A 16 26.91 -9.78 7.68
C ASN A 16 26.37 -10.02 6.27
N SER A 17 25.03 -10.03 6.08
CA SER A 17 24.43 -10.26 4.78
C SER A 17 24.36 -8.98 3.95
N LEU A 18 24.43 -9.14 2.62
CA LEU A 18 24.23 -8.09 1.64
C LEU A 18 22.87 -8.29 0.95
N PRO A 19 21.76 -7.83 1.55
CA PRO A 19 20.45 -8.02 0.97
C PRO A 19 20.30 -7.17 -0.29
N THR A 20 19.71 -7.78 -1.33
CA THR A 20 19.39 -7.09 -2.58
C THR A 20 18.22 -6.12 -2.36
N PRO A 21 18.10 -4.98 -3.08
CA PRO A 21 16.97 -4.06 -2.91
C PRO A 21 15.58 -4.72 -3.01
N SER A 22 15.44 -5.75 -3.85
CA SER A 22 14.22 -6.57 -3.95
C SER A 22 13.90 -7.32 -2.65
N GLN A 23 14.92 -7.91 -2.02
CA GLN A 23 14.81 -8.61 -0.74
C GLN A 23 14.44 -7.63 0.37
N VAL A 24 15.15 -6.49 0.46
CA VAL A 24 14.87 -5.42 1.43
C VAL A 24 13.41 -4.96 1.33
N LYS A 25 12.92 -4.72 0.10
CA LYS A 25 11.52 -4.33 -0.14
C LYS A 25 10.53 -5.43 0.25
N SER A 26 10.84 -6.69 -0.04
CA SER A 26 9.97 -7.82 0.33
C SER A 26 9.90 -8.01 1.85
N ALA A 27 11.03 -7.88 2.55
CA ALA A 27 11.11 -7.98 4.00
C ALA A 27 10.37 -6.83 4.68
N TYR A 28 10.54 -5.60 4.17
CA TYR A 28 9.80 -4.43 4.62
C TYR A 28 8.28 -4.64 4.52
N ARG A 29 7.78 -5.12 3.38
CA ARG A 29 6.34 -5.39 3.21
C ARG A 29 5.79 -6.39 4.23
N ARG A 30 6.54 -7.46 4.53
CA ARG A 30 6.15 -8.44 5.55
C ARG A 30 6.13 -7.82 6.93
N LYS A 31 7.19 -7.10 7.30
CA LYS A 31 7.34 -6.46 8.61
C LYS A 31 6.29 -5.39 8.86
N VAL A 32 6.00 -4.55 7.87
CA VAL A 32 4.91 -3.57 7.93
C VAL A 32 3.56 -4.22 8.17
N TRP A 33 3.29 -5.35 7.52
CA TRP A 33 2.04 -6.08 7.72
C TRP A 33 1.97 -6.71 9.12
N GLU A 34 3.10 -7.19 9.65
CA GLU A 34 3.21 -7.73 11.01
C GLU A 34 2.97 -6.65 12.08
N THR A 35 3.46 -5.43 11.86
CA THR A 35 3.40 -4.32 12.82
C THR A 35 2.30 -3.30 12.56
N HIS A 36 1.36 -3.60 11.66
CA HIS A 36 0.30 -2.65 11.30
C HIS A 36 -0.64 -2.40 12.51
N PRO A 37 -0.85 -1.15 12.95
CA PRO A 37 -1.58 -0.84 14.19
C PRO A 37 -3.06 -1.28 14.17
N ASP A 38 -3.62 -1.55 12.99
CA ASP A 38 -4.98 -2.09 12.82
C ASP A 38 -5.11 -3.57 13.22
N ARG A 39 -3.99 -4.31 13.28
CA ARG A 39 -3.98 -5.72 13.71
C ARG A 39 -3.86 -5.88 15.22
N PHE A 40 -3.60 -4.80 15.95
CA PHE A 40 -3.33 -4.83 17.37
C PHE A 40 -4.51 -4.28 18.19
N PRO A 41 -4.81 -4.89 19.34
CA PRO A 41 -5.78 -4.34 20.27
C PRO A 41 -5.28 -2.97 20.80
N PRO A 42 -6.18 -2.10 21.30
CA PRO A 42 -5.87 -0.70 21.61
C PRO A 42 -4.69 -0.51 22.59
N HIS A 43 -4.44 -1.46 23.48
CA HIS A 43 -3.32 -1.39 24.44
C HIS A 43 -1.94 -1.70 23.82
N LEU A 44 -1.89 -2.39 22.68
CA LEU A 44 -0.64 -2.71 21.95
C LEU A 44 -0.41 -1.78 20.75
N LYS A 45 -1.32 -0.86 20.46
CA LYS A 45 -1.20 0.07 19.31
C LYS A 45 0.04 0.94 19.40
N ALA A 46 0.35 1.47 20.58
CA ALA A 46 1.53 2.30 20.79
C ALA A 46 2.84 1.52 20.50
N GLU A 47 2.88 0.25 20.87
CA GLU A 47 4.03 -0.62 20.59
C GLU A 47 4.12 -0.94 19.08
N ALA A 48 2.99 -1.25 18.45
CA ALA A 48 2.92 -1.48 17.01
C ALA A 48 3.38 -0.26 16.19
N GLU A 49 2.97 0.95 16.58
CA GLU A 49 3.39 2.21 15.97
C GLU A 49 4.89 2.46 16.13
N SER A 50 5.44 2.22 17.32
CA SER A 50 6.88 2.31 17.58
C SER A 50 7.66 1.38 16.66
N ASN A 51 7.26 0.10 16.60
CA ASN A 51 7.88 -0.89 15.74
C ASN A 51 7.75 -0.56 14.25
N PHE A 52 6.58 -0.09 13.81
CA PHE A 52 6.34 0.36 12.44
C PHE A 52 7.28 1.51 12.05
N LYS A 53 7.51 2.46 12.97
CA LYS A 53 8.45 3.57 12.76
C LYS A 53 9.88 3.08 12.60
N LEU A 54 10.33 2.18 13.48
CA LEU A 54 11.68 1.58 13.41
C LEU A 54 11.91 0.85 12.07
N ILE A 55 10.94 0.04 11.63
CA ILE A 55 11.00 -0.67 10.35
C ILE A 55 11.08 0.30 9.16
N SER A 56 10.36 1.43 9.23
CA SER A 56 10.34 2.46 8.19
C SER A 56 11.67 3.20 8.09
N GLU A 57 12.28 3.52 9.23
CA GLU A 57 13.60 4.14 9.30
C GLU A 57 14.69 3.20 8.75
N ALA A 58 14.66 1.92 9.16
CA ALA A 58 15.58 0.90 8.65
C ALA A 58 15.49 0.72 7.13
N TYR A 59 14.28 0.68 6.57
CA TYR A 59 14.08 0.59 5.12
C TYR A 59 14.63 1.80 4.39
N SER A 60 14.36 3.02 4.88
CA SER A 60 14.88 4.25 4.28
C SER A 60 16.41 4.27 4.27
N PHE A 61 17.04 3.79 5.35
CA PHE A 61 18.48 3.69 5.44
C PHE A 61 19.07 2.71 4.41
N LEU A 62 18.48 1.51 4.27
CA LEU A 62 18.96 0.49 3.31
C LEU A 62 18.63 0.82 1.84
N ASN A 63 17.53 1.52 1.58
CA ASN A 63 17.10 1.86 0.22
C ASN A 63 17.74 3.16 -0.31
N SER A 64 18.50 3.86 0.53
CA SER A 64 19.22 5.08 0.12
C SER A 64 20.37 4.70 -0.83
N PRO A 65 20.41 5.24 -2.07
CA PRO A 65 21.37 4.84 -3.11
C PRO A 65 22.85 5.15 -2.80
N GLY A 66 23.15 5.81 -1.67
CA GLY A 66 24.50 6.04 -1.17
C GLY A 66 24.91 5.20 0.06
N GLY A 67 24.01 4.38 0.61
CA GLY A 67 24.09 3.90 2.01
C GLY A 67 25.04 2.74 2.30
N SER A 68 25.51 1.99 1.31
CA SER A 68 26.41 0.83 1.55
C SER A 68 27.86 1.06 1.09
N ARG A 69 28.14 2.03 0.21
CA ARG A 69 29.49 2.29 -0.31
C ARG A 69 30.04 3.69 -0.05
N SER A 70 29.24 4.64 0.44
CA SER A 70 29.72 6.01 0.67
C SER A 70 29.25 6.50 2.03
N LYS A 71 30.00 6.18 3.08
CA LYS A 71 29.92 6.94 4.33
C LYS A 71 30.23 8.40 4.03
N ARG A 72 29.27 9.31 4.18
CA ARG A 72 29.49 10.73 4.54
C ARG A 72 28.18 11.47 4.83
N ALA A 73 28.01 11.73 6.13
CA ALA A 73 27.50 12.96 6.75
C ALA A 73 25.99 13.31 6.72
N PRO A 74 25.53 14.10 7.72
CA PRO A 74 24.18 14.04 8.27
C PRO A 74 23.32 15.17 7.75
N THR A 75 22.22 14.88 7.08
CA THR A 75 21.17 15.88 6.90
C THR A 75 19.81 15.21 6.99
N ALA A 76 19.09 15.58 8.05
CA ALA A 76 17.65 15.44 8.11
C ALA A 76 17.05 16.03 6.83
N SER A 77 16.68 15.20 5.87
CA SER A 77 15.81 15.62 4.78
C SER A 77 14.37 15.43 5.23
N TYR A 78 13.98 16.22 6.22
CA TYR A 78 12.60 16.64 6.37
C TYR A 78 12.31 17.48 5.12
N SER A 79 11.71 16.87 4.10
CA SER A 79 11.19 17.60 2.96
C SER A 79 9.97 18.40 3.45
N ARG A 80 10.24 19.60 3.97
CA ARG A 80 9.28 20.67 4.10
C ARG A 80 8.81 20.98 2.68
N VAL A 81 7.62 20.49 2.35
CA VAL A 81 6.91 20.80 1.12
C VAL A 81 6.80 22.31 1.02
N VAL A 82 7.59 22.89 0.10
CA VAL A 82 7.62 24.32 -0.17
C VAL A 82 6.39 24.63 -1.00
N VAL A 83 5.42 25.31 -0.40
CA VAL A 83 4.31 25.94 -1.12
C VAL A 83 4.90 27.11 -1.91
N ARG A 84 5.21 26.91 -3.19
CA ARG A 84 5.47 27.99 -4.14
C ARG A 84 4.22 28.28 -4.94
N THR A 85 3.58 29.36 -4.52
CA THR A 85 2.59 30.15 -5.24
C THR A 85 3.13 30.62 -6.60
N GLY A 86 2.28 30.53 -7.62
CA GLY A 86 2.27 31.47 -8.75
C GLY A 86 2.70 30.91 -10.09
N VAL A 87 1.74 30.55 -10.94
CA VAL A 87 1.43 31.16 -12.25
C VAL A 87 0.33 30.31 -12.90
N GLY A 88 -0.78 30.96 -13.24
CA GLY A 88 -1.98 30.32 -13.76
C GLY A 88 -2.05 30.25 -15.29
N SER A 89 -3.12 29.57 -15.71
CA SER A 89 -3.84 29.63 -17.00
C SER A 89 -3.63 28.43 -17.96
N PRO A 90 -4.60 28.11 -18.85
CA PRO A 90 -5.90 27.53 -18.54
C PRO A 90 -6.23 26.29 -19.42
N ASN A 91 -7.40 25.68 -19.19
CA ASN A 91 -8.08 24.66 -20.01
C ASN A 91 -7.58 23.20 -19.92
N GLY A 92 -8.43 22.39 -19.29
CA GLY A 92 -8.32 20.94 -19.31
C GLY A 92 -9.11 20.32 -18.17
N GLY A 93 -10.44 20.34 -18.27
CA GLY A 93 -11.32 19.66 -17.32
C GLY A 93 -11.00 18.16 -17.29
N GLY A 94 -10.51 17.69 -16.15
CA GLY A 94 -10.21 16.29 -15.91
C GLY A 94 -10.12 16.05 -14.41
N MET A 95 -11.13 15.39 -13.86
CA MET A 95 -11.22 15.00 -12.45
C MET A 95 -10.03 14.09 -12.10
N ARG A 96 -9.02 14.62 -11.39
CA ARG A 96 -7.88 13.84 -10.89
C ARG A 96 -8.16 13.44 -9.44
N VAL A 97 -8.76 12.28 -9.23
CA VAL A 97 -8.78 11.61 -7.92
C VAL A 97 -7.46 10.84 -7.77
N GLY A 98 -6.52 11.43 -7.03
CA GLY A 98 -5.28 10.77 -6.64
C GLY A 98 -5.57 9.65 -5.66
N ALA A 99 -5.44 8.40 -6.11
CA ALA A 99 -5.61 7.23 -5.26
C ALA A 99 -4.29 6.45 -5.20
N SER A 100 -3.53 6.74 -4.15
CA SER A 100 -2.54 5.82 -3.59
C SER A 100 -3.27 4.55 -3.10
N ALA A 101 -3.38 3.55 -3.98
CA ALA A 101 -3.42 2.09 -3.72
C ALA A 101 -4.05 1.34 -4.92
N PRO A 102 -3.28 0.98 -5.96
CA PRO A 102 -3.86 0.47 -7.20
C PRO A 102 -4.34 -0.98 -7.17
N PHE A 103 -4.37 -1.71 -6.04
CA PHE A 103 -4.79 -3.12 -6.03
C PHE A 103 -5.92 -3.47 -5.04
N LEU A 104 -6.09 -2.74 -3.94
CA LEU A 104 -7.18 -3.01 -2.99
C LEU A 104 -8.54 -2.47 -3.52
N PHE A 105 -8.53 -1.32 -4.20
CA PHE A 105 -9.73 -0.77 -4.85
C PHE A 105 -10.15 -1.54 -6.10
N ILE A 106 -9.24 -2.20 -6.80
CA ILE A 106 -9.58 -3.01 -7.99
C ILE A 106 -10.35 -4.27 -7.58
N ILE A 107 -9.96 -4.94 -6.48
CA ILE A 107 -10.62 -6.16 -6.02
C ILE A 107 -12.01 -5.87 -5.44
N CYS A 108 -12.16 -4.83 -4.60
CA CYS A 108 -13.49 -4.42 -4.12
C CYS A 108 -14.37 -3.79 -5.23
N GLY A 109 -13.77 -3.06 -6.18
CA GLY A 109 -14.49 -2.47 -7.32
C GLY A 109 -14.99 -3.51 -8.33
N ALA A 110 -14.23 -4.58 -8.57
CA ALA A 110 -14.63 -5.65 -9.49
C ALA A 110 -15.83 -6.48 -8.99
N LEU A 111 -15.93 -6.74 -7.68
CA LEU A 111 -17.11 -7.45 -7.14
C LEU A 111 -18.38 -6.57 -7.11
N GLY A 112 -18.25 -5.25 -6.96
CA GLY A 112 -19.40 -4.34 -6.85
C GLY A 112 -20.04 -3.93 -8.18
N LEU A 113 -19.24 -3.67 -9.22
CA LEU A 113 -19.75 -3.14 -10.50
C LEU A 113 -20.10 -4.21 -11.54
N ALA A 114 -19.55 -5.42 -11.46
CA ALA A 114 -19.88 -6.51 -12.38
C ALA A 114 -21.25 -7.17 -12.08
N GLY A 115 -21.75 -7.09 -10.84
CA GLY A 115 -23.02 -7.71 -10.45
C GLY A 115 -24.28 -6.95 -10.90
N SER A 116 -24.20 -5.63 -11.08
CA SER A 116 -25.40 -4.79 -11.33
C SER A 116 -25.98 -4.92 -12.74
N THR A 117 -25.17 -5.17 -13.77
CA THR A 117 -25.67 -5.33 -15.14
C THR A 117 -26.27 -6.72 -15.38
N ALA A 118 -25.67 -7.77 -14.82
CA ALA A 118 -26.18 -9.14 -14.89
C ALA A 118 -27.50 -9.32 -14.13
N TYR A 119 -27.64 -8.70 -12.95
CA TYR A 119 -28.87 -8.75 -12.15
C TYR A 119 -30.09 -8.16 -12.88
N ARG A 120 -29.90 -7.07 -13.64
CA ARG A 120 -30.99 -6.47 -14.44
C ARG A 120 -31.34 -7.28 -15.70
N ALA A 121 -30.37 -8.01 -16.28
CA ALA A 121 -30.61 -8.85 -17.46
C ALA A 121 -31.40 -10.13 -17.10
N TYR A 122 -31.10 -10.77 -15.96
CA TYR A 122 -31.85 -11.93 -15.49
C TYR A 122 -33.33 -11.61 -15.22
N GLY A 123 -33.62 -10.41 -14.69
CA GLY A 123 -34.99 -9.95 -14.46
C GLY A 123 -35.83 -9.81 -15.73
N ARG A 124 -35.22 -9.45 -16.87
CA ARG A 124 -35.91 -9.32 -18.16
C ARG A 124 -36.17 -10.67 -18.83
N GLN A 125 -35.31 -11.66 -18.62
CA GLN A 125 -35.48 -13.00 -19.21
C GLN A 125 -36.66 -13.76 -18.60
N LYS A 126 -36.90 -13.63 -17.29
CA LYS A 126 -38.08 -14.24 -16.64
C LYS A 126 -39.41 -13.63 -17.09
N GLU A 127 -39.43 -12.38 -17.55
CA GLU A 127 -40.62 -11.72 -18.09
C GLU A 127 -40.88 -12.10 -19.56
N ALA A 128 -39.81 -12.32 -20.34
CA ALA A 128 -39.91 -12.67 -21.76
C ALA A 128 -40.24 -14.16 -22.01
N HIS A 129 -39.92 -15.05 -21.07
CA HIS A 129 -40.26 -16.47 -21.14
C HIS A 129 -41.06 -16.89 -19.90
N PRO A 130 -42.39 -16.62 -19.85
CA PRO A 130 -43.23 -17.26 -18.86
C PRO A 130 -43.20 -18.77 -19.13
N SER A 131 -42.54 -19.54 -18.26
CA SER A 131 -42.55 -20.99 -18.35
C SER A 131 -43.98 -21.46 -18.06
N PHE A 132 -44.74 -21.72 -19.11
CA PHE A 132 -46.04 -22.39 -19.03
C PHE A 132 -45.81 -23.78 -18.45
N ASN A 133 -46.26 -24.01 -17.21
CA ASN A 133 -46.10 -25.27 -16.49
C ASN A 133 -47.38 -26.09 -16.62
N PRO A 134 -47.43 -27.11 -17.50
CA PRO A 134 -48.66 -27.86 -17.77
C PRO A 134 -49.04 -28.85 -16.65
N PHE A 135 -48.32 -28.84 -15.52
CA PHE A 135 -48.55 -29.73 -14.38
C PHE A 135 -49.03 -29.00 -13.11
N LEU A 136 -49.27 -27.69 -13.19
CA LEU A 136 -50.06 -27.00 -12.16
C LEU A 136 -51.54 -27.11 -12.56
N PRO A 137 -52.44 -27.61 -11.69
CA PRO A 137 -53.86 -27.79 -11.98
C PRO A 137 -54.61 -26.46 -12.15
#